data_AF-A0A382ZEU0-F1
#
_entry.id   AF-A0A382ZEU0-F1
#
_cell.length_a   1.000
_cell.length_b   1.000
_cell.length_c   1.000
_cell.angle_alpha   90.00
_cell.angle_beta   90.00
_cell.angle_gamma   90.00
#
_symmetry.space_group_name_H-M   'P 1'
#
loop_
_entity.id
_entity.type
_entity.pdbx_description
1 polymer ?
#
loop_
_entity_poly.entity_id
_entity_poly.type
_entity_poly.pdbx_seq_one_letter_code
_entity_poly.pdbx_strand_id
1 'polypeptide(L)' 'MPNVVLVIDMVRGFLEPGHNLYCGDESREIIPRVHGLLERERAAGSNILFISDHHDPNDLEFQVFPVH' A
#
# COMPACT_ATOMS: atom_id res chain seq x y z
N MET A 1 -23.43 8.36 -6.30
CA MET A 1 -22.91 7.04 -6.70
C MET A 1 -21.78 6.71 -5.76
N PRO A 2 -21.70 5.49 -5.21
CA PRO A 2 -20.58 5.09 -4.35
C PRO A 2 -19.27 5.08 -5.14
N ASN A 3 -18.16 5.45 -4.49
CA ASN A 3 -16.84 5.42 -5.12
C ASN A 3 -16.25 4.01 -5.07
N VAL A 4 -15.16 3.83 -5.81
CA VAL A 4 -14.20 2.75 -5.57
C VAL A 4 -12.88 3.38 -5.14
N VAL A 5 -12.35 2.95 -4.00
CA VAL A 5 -11.07 3.39 -3.46
C VAL A 5 -10.05 2.28 -3.65
N LEU A 6 -8.95 2.59 -4.32
CA LEU A 6 -7.81 1.69 -4.48
C LEU A 6 -6.75 2.06 -3.44
N VAL A 7 -6.42 1.11 -2.57
CA VAL A 7 -5.31 1.23 -1.61
C VAL A 7 -4.16 0.42 -2.17
N ILE A 8 -3.14 1.13 -2.68
CA ILE A 8 -2.03 0.55 -3.42
C ILE A 8 -0.84 0.43 -2.47
N ASP A 9 -0.37 -0.80 -2.28
CA ASP A 9 0.90 -1.15 -1.65
C ASP A 9 1.18 -0.50 -0.28
N MET A 10 0.13 -0.30 0.50
CA MET A 10 0.25 0.06 1.91
C MET A 10 0.61 -1.17 2.77
N VAL A 11 1.67 -1.86 2.38
CA VAL A 11 2.19 -3.08 3.00
C VAL A 11 3.44 -2.81 3.82
N ARG A 12 3.78 -3.75 4.71
CA ARG A 12 4.96 -3.64 5.58
C ARG A 12 6.26 -3.47 4.78
N GLY A 13 6.36 -4.16 3.64
CA GLY A 13 7.52 -4.09 2.74
C GLY A 13 7.92 -2.65 2.38
N PHE A 14 6.95 -1.75 2.24
CA PHE A 14 7.18 -0.35 1.87
C PHE A 14 7.09 0.62 3.05
N LEU A 15 6.42 0.23 4.14
CA LEU A 15 6.10 1.15 5.24
C LEU A 15 6.76 0.81 6.59
N GLU A 16 7.41 -0.34 6.77
CA GLU A 16 8.11 -0.68 8.03
C GLU A 16 9.65 -0.63 7.87
N PRO A 17 10.39 -0.02 8.83
CA PRO A 17 11.84 -0.09 8.84
C PRO A 17 12.35 -1.54 8.85
N GLY A 18 13.43 -1.79 8.11
CA GLY A 18 14.06 -3.12 8.01
C GLY A 18 13.59 -3.96 6.82
N HIS A 19 12.67 -3.45 6.00
CA HIS A 19 12.30 -4.06 4.72
C HIS A 19 13.07 -3.45 3.54
N ASN A 20 13.27 -4.25 2.49
CA ASN A 20 14.15 -3.93 1.36
C ASN A 20 13.74 -2.70 0.55
N LEU A 21 12.44 -2.37 0.52
CA LEU A 21 11.88 -1.21 -0.17
C LEU A 21 11.21 -0.22 0.79
N TYR A 22 11.71 -0.12 2.03
CA TYR A 22 11.19 0.86 2.97
C TYR A 22 11.33 2.30 2.43
N CYS A 23 10.19 2.99 2.30
CA CYS A 23 10.10 4.34 1.73
C CYS A 23 10.51 5.47 2.70
N GLY A 24 11.03 5.13 3.88
CA GLY A 24 11.45 6.10 4.90
C GLY A 24 10.33 6.55 5.84
N ASP A 25 10.70 7.19 6.95
CA ASP A 25 9.77 7.53 8.05
C ASP A 25 8.65 8.48 7.61
N GLU A 26 8.93 9.39 6.68
CA GLU A 26 7.95 10.33 6.12
C GLU A 26 6.79 9.59 5.41
N SER A 27 7.06 8.45 4.77
CA SER A 27 6.02 7.64 4.12
C SER A 27 4.98 7.13 5.10
N ARG A 28 5.35 6.91 6.37
CA ARG A 28 4.44 6.41 7.42
C ARG A 28 3.47 7.48 7.90
N GLU A 29 3.78 8.76 7.69
CA GLU A 29 2.91 9.86 8.13
C GLU A 29 1.56 9.89 7.40
N ILE A 30 1.45 9.25 6.24
CA ILE A 30 0.19 9.19 5.49
C ILE A 30 -0.78 8.16 6.07
N ILE A 31 -0.31 7.17 6.83
CA ILE A 31 -1.12 6.06 7.37
C ILE A 31 -2.39 6.55 8.08
N PRO A 32 -2.32 7.48 9.07
CA PRO A 32 -3.54 7.97 9.72
C PRO A 32 -4.48 8.75 8.78
N ARG A 33 -3.93 9.43 7.75
CA ARG A 33 -4.73 10.16 6.75
C ARG A 33 -5.48 9.19 5.85
N VAL A 34 -4.82 8.13 5.39
CA VAL A 34 -5.44 7.08 4.58
C VAL A 34 -6.49 6.35 5.41
N HIS A 35 -6.19 5.95 6.65
CA HIS A 35 -7.17 5.34 7.54
C HIS A 35 -8.43 6.20 7.68
N GLY A 36 -8.27 7.51 7.92
CA GLY A 36 -9.40 8.44 7.99
C GLY A 36 -10.19 8.55 6.67
N LEU A 37 -9.54 8.46 5.51
CA LEU A 37 -10.22 8.39 4.21
C LEU A 37 -11.04 7.10 4.09
N LEU A 38 -10.46 5.95 4.42
CA LEU A 38 -11.12 4.66 4.32
C LEU A 38 -12.35 4.58 5.22
N GLU A 39 -12.29 5.12 6.43
CA GLU A 39 -13.46 5.20 7.33
C GLU A 39 -14.59 6.04 6.72
N ARG A 40 -14.27 7.20 6.15
CA ARG A 40 -15.27 8.06 5.49
C ARG A 40 -15.90 7.38 4.27
N GLU A 41 -15.09 6.77 3.43
CA GLU A 41 -15.55 6.11 2.20
C GLU A 41 -16.36 4.85 2.52
N ARG A 42 -15.95 4.07 3.52
CA ARG A 42 -16.74 2.93 4.01
C ARG A 42 -18.10 3.38 4.55
N ALA A 43 -18.14 4.47 5.32
CA ALA A 43 -19.39 5.04 5.82
C ALA A 43 -20.31 5.57 4.69
N ALA A 44 -19.73 6.02 3.57
CA ALA A 44 -20.45 6.46 2.39
C ALA A 44 -20.92 5.31 1.46
N GLY A 45 -20.59 4.05 1.79
CA GLY A 45 -20.94 2.88 0.99
C GLY A 45 -20.03 2.65 -0.22
N SER A 46 -18.84 3.26 -0.24
CA SER A 46 -17.82 3.01 -1.28
C SER A 46 -17.18 1.63 -1.12
N ASN A 47 -16.75 1.06 -2.25
CA ASN A 47 -15.96 -0.17 -2.26
C ASN A 47 -14.49 0.16 -2.03
N ILE A 48 -13.80 -0.61 -1.19
CA ILE A 48 -12.38 -0.44 -0.91
C ILE A 48 -11.65 -1.70 -1.41
N LEU A 49 -10.70 -1.52 -2.32
CA LEU A 49 -9.87 -2.58 -2.87
C LEU A 49 -8.43 -2.38 -2.43
N PHE A 50 -7.86 -3.38 -1.77
CA PHE A 50 -6.45 -3.40 -1.42
C PHE A 50 -5.71 -4.14 -2.53
N ILE A 51 -4.80 -3.43 -3.19
CA ILE A 51 -3.96 -3.96 -4.25
C ILE A 51 -2.56 -4.02 -3.65
N SER A 52 -2.01 -5.23 -3.65
CA SER A 52 -0.70 -5.53 -3.09
C SER A 52 0.17 -6.07 -4.20
N ASP A 53 1.37 -5.56 -4.27
CA ASP A 53 2.46 -6.13 -5.01
C ASP A 53 2.74 -7.56 -4.53
N HIS A 54 3.00 -8.46 -5.48
CA HIS A 54 3.25 -9.87 -5.20
C HIS A 54 4.04 -10.49 -6.34
N HIS A 55 5.23 -10.99 -6.01
CA HIS A 55 6.18 -11.49 -7.00
C HIS A 55 6.35 -12.99 -6.93
N ASP A 56 6.54 -13.58 -8.11
CA ASP A 56 7.11 -14.91 -8.22
C ASP A 56 8.61 -14.87 -7.85
N PRO A 57 9.21 -15.99 -7.39
CA PRO A 57 10.63 -16.03 -7.03
C PRO A 57 11.61 -15.62 -8.13
N ASN A 58 11.19 -15.65 -9.41
CA ASN A 58 12.00 -15.33 -10.57
C ASN A 58 11.53 -14.06 -11.30
N ASP A 59 10.88 -13.13 -10.59
CA ASP A 59 10.37 -11.90 -11.19
C ASP A 59 11.48 -11.08 -11.87
N LEU A 60 11.20 -10.55 -13.07
CA LEU A 60 12.11 -9.69 -13.81
C LEU A 60 12.36 -8.38 -13.08
N GLU A 61 11.42 -7.93 -12.23
CA GLU A 61 11.57 -6.75 -11.41
C GLU A 61 12.79 -6.81 -10.47
N PHE A 62 13.18 -8.02 -10.06
CA PHE A 62 14.37 -8.22 -9.22
C PHE A 62 15.70 -7.91 -9.92
N GLN A 63 15.68 -7.63 -11.23
CA GLN A 63 16.84 -7.07 -11.94
C GLN A 63 17.06 -5.58 -11.65
N VAL A 64 16.04 -4.89 -11.12
CA VAL A 64 16.04 -3.44 -10.88
C VAL A 64 15.86 -3.13 -9.39
N PHE A 65 14.99 -3.87 -8.71
CA PHE A 65 14.70 -3.71 -7.28
C PHE A 65 15.15 -4.93 -6.47
N PRO A 66 15.47 -4.78 -5.19
CA PRO A 66 15.68 -5.94 -4.31
C PRO A 66 14.41 -6.78 -4.21
N VAL A 67 14.55 -8.05 -3.84
CA VAL A 67 13.39 -8.90 -3.52
C VAL A 67 12.54 -8.25 -2.44
N HIS A 68 11.23 -8.16 -2.64
CA HIS A 68 10.29 -7.53 -1.73
C HIS A 68 9.00 -8.33 -1.60
#